data_AF-A0A660TAW4-F1
#
_entry.id   AF-A0A660TAW4-F1
#
_cell.length_a   1.000
_cell.length_b   1.000
_cell.length_c   1.000
_cell.angle_alpha   90.00
_cell.angle_beta   90.00
_cell.angle_gamma   90.00
#
_symmetry.space_group_name_H-M   'P 1'
#
loop_
_entity.id
_entity.type
_entity.pdbx_description
1 polymer ?
#
loop_
_entity_poly.entity_id
_entity_poly.type
_entity_poly.pdbx_seq_one_letter_code
_entity_poly.pdbx_strand_id
1 'polypeptide(L)'
;MYLLIIEKLPCLKIVKGTVMRGMGSIKRWFILYIFLPGVIFSQTTGKIVGKVIDKSTGEGLITANVAIEGTNRGTATDNKGDFYILNVPPGMYTIRVMYIGYKTKRIENVRVSVNRTTYLKITLEQGVVLGQTIVIQADKISLKKDQTSSIRNVSSEQLKLMPVENISGAISMQAGVVDGHFRGGRLSEVAYMIDGIPVTESFGGSGRSVDLEPEAVADLEVITGTFNAEYGQAMSGIVNAVTKGGSKKFTGRVSAQLGNYFTPHKDIFIGLSDSELNRNQDYKLNLSGPIWKN
;
A
#
# COMPACT_ATOMS: atom_id res chain seq x y z
N MET A 1 86.68 11.67 -17.45
CA MET A 1 87.85 10.80 -17.69
C MET A 1 88.14 10.05 -16.40
N TYR A 2 87.62 8.84 -16.26
CA TYR A 2 88.29 7.68 -15.68
C TYR A 2 87.37 6.46 -15.89
N LEU A 3 87.94 5.48 -16.55
CA LEU A 3 87.40 4.20 -16.98
C LEU A 3 87.66 3.18 -15.86
N LEU A 4 86.73 2.25 -15.61
CA LEU A 4 86.93 0.81 -15.32
C LEU A 4 85.67 0.28 -14.57
N ILE A 5 84.74 -0.49 -15.14
CA ILE A 5 84.80 -1.86 -15.71
C ILE A 5 84.98 -2.95 -14.65
N ILE A 6 83.85 -3.66 -14.37
CA ILE A 6 83.69 -5.15 -14.39
C ILE A 6 84.43 -5.91 -13.25
N GLU A 7 83.92 -6.92 -12.51
CA GLU A 7 82.92 -7.98 -12.70
C GLU A 7 82.73 -8.75 -11.37
N LYS A 8 81.75 -9.68 -11.36
CA LYS A 8 81.74 -10.99 -10.65
C LYS A 8 81.24 -11.10 -9.19
N LEU A 9 79.98 -11.57 -9.14
CA LEU A 9 79.40 -12.61 -8.25
C LEU A 9 80.31 -13.88 -8.12
N PRO A 10 80.08 -14.88 -7.22
CA PRO A 10 78.93 -15.17 -6.33
C PRO A 10 79.25 -15.74 -4.90
N CYS A 11 78.18 -16.05 -4.15
CA CYS A 11 78.04 -17.09 -3.08
C CYS A 11 78.72 -16.91 -1.71
N LEU A 12 77.96 -16.72 -0.63
CA LEU A 12 77.43 -17.79 0.25
C LEU A 12 76.49 -17.24 1.35
N LYS A 13 75.67 -18.16 1.85
CA LYS A 13 74.43 -18.10 2.65
C LYS A 13 74.49 -17.51 4.09
N ILE A 14 73.33 -16.96 4.47
CA ILE A 14 72.63 -16.93 5.79
C ILE A 14 73.20 -16.01 6.89
N VAL A 15 72.43 -14.98 7.28
CA VAL A 15 71.79 -14.80 8.61
C VAL A 15 70.61 -13.80 8.46
N LYS A 16 69.49 -14.10 9.10
CA LYS A 16 68.27 -13.28 9.17
C LYS A 16 68.53 -11.89 9.79
N GLY A 17 68.00 -10.85 9.17
CA GLY A 17 67.96 -9.49 9.74
C GLY A 17 66.82 -8.67 9.13
N THR A 18 65.71 -8.64 9.86
CA THR A 18 64.77 -7.52 10.05
C THR A 18 64.46 -6.56 8.89
N VAL A 19 63.29 -6.79 8.28
CA VAL A 19 62.23 -5.82 7.91
C VAL A 19 62.68 -4.43 7.42
N MET A 20 62.61 -4.23 6.10
CA MET A 20 62.21 -2.93 5.54
C MET A 20 60.92 -3.09 4.74
N ARG A 21 59.94 -2.33 5.20
CA ARG A 21 58.53 -2.28 4.82
C ARG A 21 58.39 -1.24 3.73
N GLY A 22 58.06 -1.64 2.50
CA GLY A 22 57.70 -0.64 1.48
C GLY A 22 57.93 -1.05 0.03
N MET A 23 57.25 -2.09 -0.47
CA MET A 23 57.08 -2.27 -1.92
C MET A 23 55.92 -3.23 -2.25
N GLY A 24 54.78 -3.11 -1.55
CA GLY A 24 53.63 -4.00 -1.74
C GLY A 24 52.54 -3.47 -2.68
N SER A 25 52.57 -2.18 -3.02
CA SER A 25 51.40 -1.49 -3.57
C SER A 25 51.36 -1.45 -5.10
N ILE A 26 52.51 -1.44 -5.78
CA ILE A 26 52.59 -1.24 -7.24
C ILE A 26 52.37 -2.53 -8.04
N LYS A 27 52.79 -3.69 -7.54
CA LYS A 27 52.53 -4.99 -8.20
C LYS A 27 51.06 -5.40 -8.17
N ARG A 28 50.28 -4.93 -7.19
CA ARG A 28 48.83 -5.18 -7.08
C ARG A 28 48.01 -4.40 -8.11
N TRP A 29 48.45 -3.20 -8.48
CA TRP A 29 47.78 -2.38 -9.51
C TRP A 29 48.01 -2.90 -10.92
N PHE A 30 49.20 -3.46 -11.20
CA PHE A 30 49.51 -4.05 -12.51
C PHE A 30 48.72 -5.35 -12.80
N ILE A 31 48.44 -6.15 -11.77
CA ILE A 31 47.60 -7.37 -11.89
C ILE A 31 46.11 -7.01 -12.02
N LEU A 32 45.66 -5.88 -11.47
CA LEU A 32 44.28 -5.41 -11.61
C LEU A 32 44.00 -4.84 -13.02
N TYR A 33 45.01 -4.26 -13.69
CA TYR A 33 44.86 -3.72 -15.05
C TYR A 33 44.83 -4.80 -16.14
N ILE A 34 45.43 -5.98 -15.88
CA ILE A 34 45.47 -7.09 -16.85
C ILE A 34 44.21 -7.96 -16.85
N PHE A 35 43.30 -7.73 -15.90
CA PHE A 35 42.03 -8.46 -15.75
C PHE A 35 40.81 -7.67 -16.22
N LEU A 36 41.00 -6.66 -17.08
CA LEU A 36 39.93 -5.96 -17.77
C LEU A 36 39.81 -6.46 -19.22
N PRO A 37 39.32 -7.69 -19.51
CA PRO A 37 38.86 -7.98 -20.85
C PRO A 37 37.65 -7.10 -21.10
N GLY A 38 37.82 -6.08 -21.96
CA GLY A 38 36.72 -5.32 -22.50
C GLY A 38 35.77 -6.29 -23.18
N VAL A 39 34.58 -6.48 -22.61
CA VAL A 39 33.52 -7.27 -23.23
C VAL A 39 33.04 -6.45 -24.42
N ILE A 40 33.65 -6.69 -25.59
CA ILE A 40 33.19 -6.13 -26.85
C ILE A 40 31.88 -6.86 -27.16
N PHE A 41 30.76 -6.32 -26.71
CA PHE A 41 29.44 -6.78 -27.16
C PHE A 41 29.30 -6.41 -28.64
N SER A 42 29.76 -7.29 -29.51
CA SER A 42 29.31 -7.32 -30.90
C SER A 42 27.83 -7.71 -30.88
N GLN A 43 26.93 -6.73 -30.72
CA GLN A 43 25.51 -6.99 -30.77
C GLN A 43 25.14 -7.25 -32.23
N THR A 44 24.95 -8.51 -32.59
CA THR A 44 24.29 -8.91 -33.83
C THR A 44 22.82 -8.46 -33.74
N THR A 45 22.54 -7.21 -34.11
CA THR A 45 21.20 -6.64 -34.03
C THR A 45 20.48 -6.65 -35.37
N GLY A 46 19.16 -6.72 -35.33
CA GLY A 46 18.27 -6.44 -36.45
C GLY A 46 17.68 -5.03 -36.39
N LYS A 47 16.96 -4.68 -37.45
CA LYS A 47 16.26 -3.41 -37.61
C LYS A 47 14.79 -3.65 -37.94
N ILE A 48 13.89 -2.91 -37.30
CA ILE A 48 12.47 -2.90 -37.66
C ILE A 48 12.17 -1.55 -38.31
N VAL A 49 11.59 -1.57 -39.50
CA VAL A 49 11.10 -0.37 -40.20
C VAL A 49 9.64 -0.58 -40.50
N GLY A 50 8.87 0.49 -40.50
CA GLY A 50 7.49 0.38 -40.92
C GLY A 50 6.81 1.71 -41.11
N LYS A 51 5.54 1.62 -41.47
CA LYS A 51 4.66 2.76 -41.66
C LYS A 51 3.36 2.55 -40.91
N VAL A 52 2.97 3.53 -40.12
CA VAL A 52 1.69 3.56 -39.41
C VAL A 52 0.73 4.47 -40.18
N ILE A 53 -0.42 3.93 -40.58
CA ILE A 53 -1.44 4.64 -41.35
C ILE A 53 -2.81 4.56 -40.65
N ASP A 54 -3.64 5.57 -40.86
CA ASP A 54 -5.06 5.55 -40.50
C ASP A 54 -5.81 4.61 -41.47
N LYS A 55 -6.66 3.72 -40.95
CA LYS A 55 -7.51 2.83 -41.76
C LYS A 55 -8.57 3.58 -42.58
N SER A 56 -9.06 4.70 -42.08
CA SER A 56 -10.15 5.49 -42.68
C SER A 56 -9.67 6.46 -43.76
N THR A 57 -8.61 7.23 -43.48
CA THR A 57 -8.08 8.24 -44.43
C THR A 57 -6.92 7.71 -45.28
N GLY A 58 -6.25 6.65 -44.84
CA GLY A 58 -5.04 6.15 -45.48
C GLY A 58 -3.80 7.02 -45.26
N GLU A 59 -3.91 8.09 -44.47
CA GLU A 59 -2.82 9.02 -44.18
C GLU A 59 -1.85 8.44 -43.15
N GLY A 60 -0.59 8.87 -43.22
CA GLY A 60 0.44 8.51 -42.25
C GLY A 60 0.19 9.18 -40.91
N LEU A 61 0.23 8.41 -39.82
CA LEU A 61 0.02 8.94 -38.49
C LEU A 61 1.34 9.46 -37.92
N ILE A 62 1.42 10.77 -37.73
CA ILE A 62 2.56 11.47 -37.12
C ILE A 62 2.61 11.22 -35.60
N THR A 63 3.80 11.05 -35.04
CA THR A 63 4.02 10.93 -33.58
C THR A 63 3.25 9.77 -32.92
N ALA A 64 2.94 8.71 -33.67
CA ALA A 64 2.42 7.46 -33.12
C ALA A 64 3.54 6.72 -32.36
N ASN A 65 3.24 6.31 -31.13
CA ASN A 65 4.19 5.60 -30.29
C ASN A 65 4.23 4.12 -30.68
N VAL A 66 5.38 3.65 -31.15
CA VAL A 66 5.64 2.25 -31.49
C VAL A 66 6.62 1.68 -30.47
N ALA A 67 6.19 0.68 -29.70
CA ALA A 67 7.00 0.05 -28.67
C ALA A 67 7.02 -1.48 -28.85
N ILE A 68 8.15 -2.09 -28.49
CA ILE A 68 8.31 -3.54 -28.44
C ILE A 68 7.95 -4.00 -27.02
N GLU A 69 6.89 -4.80 -26.88
CA GLU A 69 6.43 -5.28 -25.58
C GLU A 69 7.50 -6.14 -24.89
N GLY A 70 7.66 -5.95 -23.58
CA GLY A 70 8.67 -6.64 -22.77
C GLY A 70 10.09 -6.08 -22.89
N THR A 71 10.28 -4.98 -23.65
CA THR A 71 11.58 -4.30 -23.76
C THR A 71 11.42 -2.79 -23.58
N ASN A 72 12.52 -2.09 -23.27
CA ASN A 72 12.56 -0.63 -23.23
C ASN A 72 12.86 -0.01 -24.61
N ARG A 73 12.51 -0.69 -25.70
CA ARG A 73 12.76 -0.22 -27.07
C ARG A 73 11.45 0.25 -27.72
N GLY A 74 11.47 1.49 -28.18
CA GLY A 74 10.38 2.09 -28.93
C GLY A 74 10.83 3.35 -29.66
N THR A 75 9.97 3.86 -30.54
CA THR A 75 10.18 5.06 -31.32
C THR A 75 8.84 5.76 -31.55
N ALA A 76 8.88 7.03 -31.92
CA ALA A 76 7.75 7.72 -32.53
C ALA A 76 7.84 7.62 -34.07
N THR A 77 6.69 7.73 -34.75
CA THR A 77 6.63 7.90 -36.21
C THR A 77 6.91 9.34 -36.63
N ASP A 78 7.40 9.52 -37.85
CA ASP A 78 7.66 10.82 -38.48
C ASP A 78 6.39 11.45 -39.11
N ASN A 79 6.56 12.59 -39.79
CA ASN A 79 5.47 13.33 -40.45
C ASN A 79 4.75 12.55 -41.56
N LYS A 80 5.36 11.47 -42.08
CA LYS A 80 4.78 10.59 -43.11
C LYS A 80 4.29 9.26 -42.52
N GLY A 81 4.33 9.10 -41.19
CA GLY A 81 3.98 7.90 -40.47
C GLY A 81 5.05 6.80 -40.49
N ASP A 82 6.26 7.09 -40.97
CA ASP A 82 7.36 6.14 -41.04
C ASP A 82 8.09 6.04 -39.69
N PHE A 83 8.53 4.84 -39.31
CA PHE A 83 9.28 4.62 -38.07
C PHE A 83 10.44 3.63 -38.26
N TYR A 84 11.44 3.75 -37.40
CA TYR A 84 12.60 2.86 -37.38
C TYR A 84 13.01 2.54 -35.94
N ILE A 85 13.11 1.26 -35.61
CA ILE A 85 13.65 0.77 -34.33
C ILE A 85 14.97 0.06 -34.64
N LEU A 86 16.05 0.64 -34.12
CA LEU A 86 17.41 0.13 -34.27
C LEU A 86 17.80 -0.75 -33.08
N ASN A 87 18.86 -1.55 -33.27
CA ASN A 87 19.50 -2.33 -32.22
C ASN A 87 18.56 -3.34 -31.52
N VAL A 88 17.68 -3.99 -32.29
CA VAL A 88 16.76 -5.02 -31.77
C VAL A 88 17.44 -6.38 -31.82
N PRO A 89 17.61 -7.10 -30.70
CA PRO A 89 18.16 -8.46 -30.71
C PRO A 89 17.30 -9.39 -31.61
N PRO A 90 17.87 -10.45 -32.19
CA PRO A 90 17.11 -11.41 -32.98
C PRO A 90 16.15 -12.20 -32.06
N GLY A 91 14.90 -12.35 -32.49
CA GLY A 91 13.85 -12.96 -31.68
C GLY A 91 12.45 -12.79 -32.26
N MET A 92 11.46 -13.29 -31.54
CA MET A 92 10.04 -13.07 -31.82
C MET A 92 9.51 -12.01 -30.86
N TYR A 93 8.91 -10.95 -31.39
CA TYR A 93 8.43 -9.84 -30.60
C TYR A 93 6.97 -9.52 -30.87
N THR A 94 6.31 -8.96 -29.86
CA THR A 94 5.01 -8.31 -30.00
C THR A 94 5.24 -6.81 -30.06
N ILE A 95 4.73 -6.17 -31.11
CA ILE A 95 4.82 -4.73 -31.29
C ILE A 95 3.49 -4.10 -30.94
N ARG A 96 3.53 -3.11 -30.06
CA ARG A 96 2.39 -2.31 -29.65
C ARG A 96 2.50 -0.93 -30.29
N VAL A 97 1.42 -0.50 -30.94
CA VAL A 97 1.31 0.87 -31.47
C VAL A 97 0.16 1.60 -30.77
N MET A 98 0.47 2.77 -30.26
CA MET A 98 -0.45 3.64 -29.52
C MET A 98 -0.46 5.02 -30.15
N TYR A 99 -1.65 5.57 -30.35
CA TYR A 99 -1.84 6.93 -30.80
C TYR A 99 -3.12 7.49 -30.18
N ILE A 100 -3.11 8.75 -29.77
CA ILE A 100 -4.24 9.37 -29.05
C ILE A 100 -5.45 9.45 -30.00
N GLY A 101 -6.61 8.97 -29.55
CA GLY A 101 -7.82 8.89 -30.38
C GLY A 101 -7.91 7.65 -31.26
N TYR A 102 -7.00 6.68 -31.10
CA TYR A 102 -6.99 5.42 -31.85
C TYR A 102 -6.95 4.22 -30.92
N LYS A 103 -7.50 3.09 -31.39
CA LYS A 103 -7.39 1.82 -30.68
C LYS A 103 -5.93 1.34 -30.71
N THR A 104 -5.42 0.96 -29.54
CA THR A 104 -4.09 0.34 -29.43
C THR A 104 -4.07 -0.96 -30.22
N LYS A 105 -3.13 -1.10 -31.15
CA LYS A 105 -2.97 -2.31 -31.96
C LYS A 105 -1.74 -3.08 -31.52
N ARG A 106 -1.89 -4.40 -31.34
CA ARG A 106 -0.81 -5.32 -31.03
C ARG A 106 -0.59 -6.26 -32.22
N ILE A 107 0.65 -6.39 -32.65
CA ILE A 107 1.06 -7.31 -33.71
C ILE A 107 2.00 -8.33 -33.08
N GLU A 108 1.52 -9.56 -32.98
CA GLU A 108 2.26 -10.67 -32.40
C GLU A 108 3.16 -11.35 -33.43
N ASN A 109 4.14 -12.12 -32.95
CA ASN A 109 4.98 -12.99 -33.77
C ASN A 109 5.83 -12.28 -34.84
N VAL A 110 6.26 -11.04 -34.58
CA VAL A 110 7.19 -10.33 -35.48
C VAL A 110 8.59 -10.93 -35.32
N ARG A 111 9.03 -11.65 -36.35
CA ARG A 111 10.38 -12.24 -36.41
C ARG A 111 11.41 -11.17 -36.79
N VAL A 112 12.39 -10.97 -35.92
CA VAL A 112 13.57 -10.13 -36.17
C VAL A 112 14.77 -11.05 -36.37
N SER A 113 15.48 -10.88 -37.48
CA SER A 113 16.68 -11.64 -37.82
C SER A 113 17.90 -10.72 -37.85
N VAL A 114 19.07 -11.29 -37.55
CA VAL A 114 20.36 -10.58 -37.60
C VAL A 114 20.62 -10.04 -39.00
N ASN A 115 21.12 -8.79 -39.10
CA ASN A 115 21.46 -8.12 -40.36
C ASN A 115 20.32 -8.03 -41.39
N ARG A 116 19.06 -8.22 -40.95
CA ARG A 116 17.88 -8.09 -41.80
C ARG A 116 16.99 -6.95 -41.29
N THR A 117 16.39 -6.24 -42.24
CA THR A 117 15.35 -5.26 -41.94
C THR A 117 13.99 -5.94 -42.04
N THR A 118 13.25 -5.98 -40.94
CA THR A 118 11.85 -6.43 -40.92
C THR A 118 10.96 -5.24 -41.22
N TYR A 119 10.16 -5.32 -42.30
CA TYR A 119 9.23 -4.27 -42.70
C TYR A 119 7.81 -4.54 -42.20
N LEU A 120 7.15 -3.54 -41.62
CA LEU A 120 5.78 -3.64 -41.11
C LEU A 120 4.89 -2.51 -41.61
N LYS A 121 3.72 -2.87 -42.16
CA LYS A 121 2.66 -1.91 -42.47
C LYS A 121 1.56 -2.05 -41.41
N ILE A 122 1.35 -1.00 -40.63
CA ILE A 122 0.45 -1.00 -39.47
C ILE A 122 -0.71 -0.04 -39.74
N THR A 123 -1.93 -0.57 -39.75
CA THR A 123 -3.16 0.22 -39.86
C THR A 123 -3.80 0.40 -38.48
N LEU A 124 -3.98 1.64 -38.03
CA LEU A 124 -4.73 1.95 -36.80
C LEU A 124 -6.18 2.31 -37.12
N GLU A 125 -7.07 1.93 -36.21
CA GLU A 125 -8.49 2.29 -36.28
C GLU A 125 -8.76 3.41 -35.29
N GLN A 126 -9.46 4.45 -35.74
CA GLN A 126 -9.94 5.50 -34.85
C GLN A 126 -10.83 4.87 -33.77
N GLY A 127 -10.60 5.26 -32.53
CA GLY A 127 -11.29 4.72 -31.38
C GLY A 127 -11.37 5.78 -30.32
N VAL A 128 -12.57 6.07 -29.85
CA VAL A 128 -12.78 6.95 -28.70
C VAL A 128 -12.13 6.25 -27.50
N VAL A 129 -10.99 6.77 -27.05
CA VAL A 129 -10.46 6.43 -25.74
C VAL A 129 -11.41 7.07 -24.74
N LEU A 130 -12.48 6.35 -24.37
CA LEU A 130 -13.25 6.69 -23.19
C LEU A 130 -12.29 6.56 -22.02
N GLY A 131 -11.78 7.70 -21.53
CA GLY A 131 -11.07 7.74 -20.27
C GLY A 131 -11.92 7.05 -19.20
N GLN A 132 -11.28 6.38 -18.25
CA GLN A 132 -12.01 5.85 -17.10
C GLN A 132 -12.76 7.01 -16.44
N THR A 133 -14.09 6.98 -16.52
CA THR A 133 -14.93 7.95 -15.84
C THR A 133 -14.67 7.79 -14.35
N ILE A 134 -14.00 8.77 -13.72
CA ILE A 134 -13.93 8.83 -12.26
C ILE A 134 -15.33 9.28 -11.83
N VAL A 135 -16.20 8.31 -11.58
CA VAL A 135 -17.51 8.56 -11.00
C VAL A 135 -17.26 8.91 -9.54
N ILE A 136 -17.23 10.21 -9.23
CA ILE A 136 -17.29 10.70 -7.86
C ILE A 136 -18.73 10.45 -7.40
N GLN A 137 -18.99 9.26 -6.88
CA GLN A 137 -20.24 8.95 -6.21
C GLN A 137 -20.15 9.59 -4.82
N ALA A 138 -20.77 10.74 -4.63
CA ALA A 138 -20.97 11.28 -3.30
C ALA A 138 -21.85 10.28 -2.53
N ASP A 139 -21.39 9.81 -1.37
CA ASP A 139 -22.19 8.98 -0.48
C ASP A 139 -23.45 9.76 -0.10
N LYS A 140 -24.55 9.44 -0.76
CA LYS A 140 -25.86 10.02 -0.43
C LYS A 140 -26.17 9.52 0.98
N ILE A 141 -26.18 10.43 1.95
CA ILE A 141 -26.67 10.14 3.32
C ILE A 141 -28.07 9.54 3.15
N SER A 142 -28.17 8.24 3.40
CA SER A 142 -29.43 7.51 3.31
C SER A 142 -30.27 7.88 4.52
N LEU A 143 -30.99 9.00 4.44
CA LEU A 143 -32.07 9.31 5.36
C LEU A 143 -33.18 8.29 5.13
N LYS A 144 -33.27 7.28 5.99
CA LYS A 144 -34.39 6.34 6.03
C LYS A 144 -35.63 7.13 6.46
N LYS A 145 -36.49 7.49 5.51
CA LYS A 145 -37.75 8.23 5.77
C LYS A 145 -38.73 7.47 6.65
N ASP A 146 -38.52 6.16 6.80
CA ASP A 146 -39.37 5.27 7.59
C ASP A 146 -38.94 5.18 9.07
N GLN A 147 -37.82 5.83 9.46
CA GLN A 147 -37.40 5.89 10.85
C GLN A 147 -38.04 7.09 11.56
N THR A 148 -39.00 6.81 12.45
CA THR A 148 -39.59 7.78 13.38
C THR A 148 -38.73 7.97 14.64
N SER A 149 -37.69 7.14 14.80
CA SER A 149 -36.80 7.10 15.96
C SER A 149 -35.48 7.83 15.72
N SER A 150 -34.93 8.43 16.77
CA SER A 150 -33.60 9.05 16.72
C SER A 150 -32.51 7.98 16.81
N ILE A 151 -32.25 7.32 15.68
CA ILE A 151 -31.23 6.28 15.54
C ILE A 151 -29.92 6.91 15.06
N ARG A 152 -28.82 6.49 15.67
CA ARG A 152 -27.45 6.83 15.27
C ARG A 152 -26.66 5.54 15.15
N ASN A 153 -26.17 5.28 13.95
CA ASN A 153 -25.27 4.17 13.68
C ASN A 153 -23.85 4.73 13.52
N VAL A 154 -22.90 4.15 14.24
CA VAL A 154 -21.48 4.50 14.17
C VAL A 154 -20.75 3.28 13.64
N SER A 155 -20.30 3.37 12.38
CA SER A 155 -19.60 2.28 11.72
C SER A 155 -18.22 2.03 12.32
N SER A 156 -17.67 0.83 12.08
CA SER A 156 -16.30 0.49 12.50
C SER A 156 -15.24 1.45 11.95
N GLU A 157 -15.48 2.03 10.79
CA GLU A 157 -14.61 3.02 10.14
C GLU A 157 -14.64 4.34 10.92
N GLN A 158 -15.83 4.78 11.33
CA GLN A 158 -16.00 5.98 12.14
C GLN A 158 -15.45 5.80 13.56
N LEU A 159 -15.66 4.63 14.18
CA LEU A 159 -15.09 4.30 15.49
C LEU A 159 -13.56 4.34 15.49
N LYS A 160 -12.90 3.86 14.42
CA LYS A 160 -11.42 3.94 14.28
C LYS A 160 -10.88 5.37 14.18
N LEU A 161 -11.69 6.31 13.71
CA LEU A 161 -11.31 7.72 13.57
C LEU A 161 -11.59 8.52 14.84
N MET A 162 -12.43 7.99 15.72
CA MET A 162 -12.74 8.61 17.01
C MET A 162 -11.59 8.37 18.00
N PRO A 163 -11.20 9.39 18.79
CA PRO A 163 -10.19 9.24 19.83
C PRO A 163 -10.82 8.64 21.10
N VAL A 164 -11.33 7.41 21.00
CA VAL A 164 -12.03 6.71 22.10
C VAL A 164 -11.31 5.41 22.43
N GLU A 165 -11.12 5.17 23.73
CA GLU A 165 -10.49 3.92 24.23
C GLU A 165 -11.52 2.82 24.45
N ASN A 166 -12.81 3.16 24.55
CA ASN A 166 -13.89 2.21 24.77
C ASN A 166 -15.16 2.68 24.06
N ILE A 167 -16.13 1.77 23.93
CA ILE A 167 -17.41 2.07 23.29
C ILE A 167 -18.19 3.13 24.08
N SER A 168 -18.06 3.17 25.41
CA SER A 168 -18.72 4.18 26.25
C SER A 168 -18.32 5.61 25.88
N GLY A 169 -17.08 5.82 25.47
CA GLY A 169 -16.59 7.08 24.91
C GLY A 169 -17.32 7.42 23.60
N ALA A 170 -17.46 6.46 22.69
CA ALA A 170 -18.20 6.66 21.43
C ALA A 170 -19.70 6.94 21.65
N ILE A 171 -20.31 6.28 22.63
CA ILE A 171 -21.70 6.49 23.05
C ILE A 171 -21.89 7.91 23.60
N SER A 172 -20.95 8.37 24.45
CA SER A 172 -21.00 9.69 25.07
C SER A 172 -20.83 10.84 24.06
N MET A 173 -20.22 10.57 22.90
CA MET A 173 -20.14 11.54 21.80
C MET A 173 -21.45 11.65 21.00
N GLN A 174 -22.44 10.78 21.23
CA GLN A 174 -23.71 10.83 20.53
C GLN A 174 -24.62 11.95 21.06
N ALA A 175 -25.32 12.61 20.16
CA ALA A 175 -26.25 13.68 20.51
C ALA A 175 -27.36 13.17 21.43
N GLY A 176 -27.60 13.87 22.53
CA GLY A 176 -28.61 13.50 23.52
C GLY A 176 -28.14 12.50 24.55
N VAL A 177 -26.85 12.14 24.57
CA VAL A 177 -26.23 11.34 25.63
C VAL A 177 -25.28 12.22 26.44
N VAL A 178 -25.45 12.23 27.76
CA VAL A 178 -24.57 12.96 28.69
C VAL A 178 -24.31 12.06 29.89
N ASP A 179 -23.07 11.67 30.10
CA ASP A 179 -22.65 10.83 31.25
C ASP A 179 -23.51 9.56 31.41
N GLY A 180 -23.80 8.87 30.30
CA GLY A 180 -24.64 7.67 30.28
C GLY A 180 -26.16 7.93 30.41
N HIS A 181 -26.59 9.18 30.55
CA HIS A 181 -28.00 9.56 30.54
C HIS A 181 -28.48 9.87 29.12
N PHE A 182 -29.48 9.13 28.65
CA PHE A 182 -30.05 9.29 27.32
C PHE A 182 -31.28 10.19 27.42
N ARG A 183 -31.20 11.41 26.89
CA ARG A 183 -32.24 12.44 26.96
C ARG A 183 -32.73 12.73 28.39
N GLY A 184 -31.86 12.60 29.37
CA GLY A 184 -32.15 12.86 30.79
C GLY A 184 -32.82 11.72 31.56
N GLY A 185 -32.95 10.53 30.97
CA GLY A 185 -33.41 9.33 31.70
C GLY A 185 -32.33 8.75 32.61
N ARG A 186 -32.70 7.79 33.45
CA ARG A 186 -31.79 7.19 34.45
C ARG A 186 -30.86 6.17 33.81
N LEU A 187 -29.71 5.91 34.44
CA LEU A 187 -28.78 4.85 34.01
C LEU A 187 -29.45 3.48 33.95
N SER A 188 -30.40 3.21 34.86
CA SER A 188 -31.18 1.96 34.90
C SER A 188 -32.26 1.85 33.82
N GLU A 189 -32.45 2.89 33.00
CA GLU A 189 -33.45 2.95 31.94
C GLU A 189 -32.84 2.72 30.56
N VAL A 190 -31.55 2.35 30.52
CA VAL A 190 -30.79 2.09 29.30
C VAL A 190 -30.61 0.59 29.11
N ALA A 191 -30.99 0.09 27.93
CA ALA A 191 -30.70 -1.30 27.55
C ALA A 191 -29.40 -1.36 26.74
N TYR A 192 -28.46 -2.19 27.21
CA TYR A 192 -27.23 -2.50 26.49
C TYR A 192 -27.33 -3.89 25.88
N MET A 193 -27.01 -4.00 24.60
CA MET A 193 -27.09 -5.22 23.82
C MET A 193 -25.81 -5.45 23.04
N ILE A 194 -25.46 -6.73 22.87
CA ILE A 194 -24.41 -7.18 21.96
C ILE A 194 -25.05 -8.16 21.00
N ASP A 195 -24.98 -7.86 19.70
CA ASP A 195 -25.62 -8.66 18.65
C ASP A 195 -27.13 -8.91 18.92
N GLY A 196 -27.80 -7.93 19.53
CA GLY A 196 -29.21 -8.03 19.92
C GLY A 196 -29.49 -8.80 21.23
N ILE A 197 -28.47 -9.34 21.89
CA ILE A 197 -28.61 -10.04 23.17
C ILE A 197 -28.40 -9.04 24.32
N PRO A 198 -29.32 -8.92 25.29
CA PRO A 198 -29.17 -8.00 26.40
C PRO A 198 -27.99 -8.39 27.30
N VAL A 199 -27.12 -7.43 27.55
CA VAL A 199 -25.96 -7.53 28.45
C VAL A 199 -26.02 -6.49 29.57
N THR A 200 -27.17 -5.86 29.77
CA THR A 200 -27.42 -5.00 30.92
C THR A 200 -27.18 -5.78 32.21
N GLU A 201 -26.49 -5.13 33.14
CA GLU A 201 -26.19 -5.68 34.46
C GLU A 201 -27.49 -5.95 35.24
N SER A 202 -27.65 -7.15 35.81
CA SER A 202 -28.97 -7.62 36.31
C SER A 202 -29.28 -7.22 37.75
N PHE A 203 -28.30 -6.81 38.57
CA PHE A 203 -28.50 -6.48 39.98
C PHE A 203 -28.86 -5.01 40.19
N GLY A 204 -28.01 -4.10 39.71
CA GLY A 204 -28.17 -2.64 39.80
C GLY A 204 -28.75 -1.99 38.54
N GLY A 205 -28.84 -2.71 37.43
CA GLY A 205 -29.51 -2.26 36.20
C GLY A 205 -28.83 -1.10 35.46
N SER A 206 -27.78 -0.52 36.04
CA SER A 206 -27.20 0.78 35.67
C SER A 206 -25.93 0.68 34.84
N GLY A 207 -25.49 -0.54 34.56
CA GLY A 207 -24.26 -0.80 33.83
C GLY A 207 -24.41 -1.94 32.82
N ARG A 208 -23.26 -2.40 32.33
CA ARG A 208 -23.15 -3.48 31.37
C ARG A 208 -22.27 -4.59 31.95
N SER A 209 -22.69 -5.84 31.78
CA SER A 209 -21.98 -7.02 32.28
C SER A 209 -20.76 -7.38 31.43
N VAL A 210 -20.72 -6.91 30.18
CA VAL A 210 -19.68 -7.24 29.20
C VAL A 210 -19.24 -5.97 28.50
N ASP A 211 -17.95 -5.68 28.55
CA ASP A 211 -17.34 -4.62 27.77
C ASP A 211 -16.71 -5.14 26.49
N LEU A 212 -16.89 -4.36 25.43
CA LEU A 212 -16.34 -4.61 24.11
C LEU A 212 -15.39 -3.48 23.76
N GLU A 213 -14.30 -3.86 23.12
CA GLU A 213 -13.33 -2.95 22.55
C GLU A 213 -13.85 -2.42 21.19
N PRO A 214 -13.65 -1.13 20.83
CA PRO A 214 -14.09 -0.58 19.55
C PRO A 214 -13.58 -1.36 18.34
N GLU A 215 -12.40 -1.99 18.43
CA GLU A 215 -11.84 -2.85 17.40
C GLU A 215 -12.67 -4.10 17.12
N ALA A 216 -13.42 -4.62 18.09
CA ALA A 216 -14.28 -5.80 17.93
C ALA A 216 -15.66 -5.46 17.35
N VAL A 217 -16.03 -4.18 17.33
CA VAL A 217 -17.35 -3.69 16.89
C VAL A 217 -17.36 -3.38 15.40
N ALA A 218 -18.35 -3.94 14.70
CA ALA A 218 -18.65 -3.64 13.30
C ALA A 218 -19.53 -2.40 13.16
N ASP A 219 -20.56 -2.29 14.00
CA ASP A 219 -21.50 -1.18 14.01
C ASP A 219 -22.00 -0.96 15.44
N LEU A 220 -22.07 0.30 15.86
CA LEU A 220 -22.65 0.70 17.13
C LEU A 220 -23.94 1.46 16.86
N GLU A 221 -25.06 0.87 17.24
CA GLU A 221 -26.37 1.48 17.14
C GLU A 221 -26.78 2.10 18.48
N VAL A 222 -27.12 3.38 18.44
CA VAL A 222 -27.59 4.15 19.58
C VAL A 222 -28.96 4.73 19.24
N ILE A 223 -29.97 4.35 20.01
CA ILE A 223 -31.35 4.80 19.83
C ILE A 223 -31.73 5.68 21.02
N THR A 224 -31.99 6.96 20.74
CA THR A 224 -32.34 7.98 21.74
C THR A 224 -33.83 8.33 21.63
N GLY A 225 -34.68 7.40 22.09
CA GLY A 225 -36.13 7.57 22.16
C GLY A 225 -36.92 6.94 21.00
N THR A 226 -38.24 6.87 21.20
CA THR A 226 -39.25 6.31 20.28
C THR A 226 -38.89 4.95 19.70
N PHE A 227 -38.49 4.00 20.55
CA PHE A 227 -38.20 2.60 20.19
C PHE A 227 -39.39 1.68 20.44
N ASN A 228 -39.41 0.51 19.79
CA ASN A 228 -40.51 -0.45 19.86
C ASN A 228 -40.58 -1.17 21.22
N ALA A 229 -41.74 -1.78 21.53
CA ALA A 229 -41.94 -2.55 22.76
C ALA A 229 -41.08 -3.83 22.86
N GLU A 230 -40.40 -4.23 21.77
CA GLU A 230 -39.51 -5.40 21.74
C GLU A 230 -38.32 -5.29 22.70
N TYR A 231 -37.92 -4.06 23.06
CA TYR A 231 -36.78 -3.79 23.95
C TYR A 231 -37.13 -3.84 25.44
N GLY A 232 -38.36 -4.24 25.79
CA GLY A 232 -38.78 -4.55 27.17
C GLY A 232 -38.57 -3.39 28.15
N GLN A 233 -37.54 -3.51 28.99
CA GLN A 233 -37.26 -2.59 30.11
C GLN A 233 -36.56 -1.27 29.71
N ALA A 234 -36.19 -1.09 28.44
CA ALA A 234 -35.60 0.17 27.99
C ALA A 234 -36.63 1.31 28.09
N MET A 235 -36.28 2.42 28.76
CA MET A 235 -37.16 3.60 28.87
C MET A 235 -36.47 4.90 28.41
N SER A 236 -35.13 4.93 28.43
CA SER A 236 -34.33 6.13 28.15
C SER A 236 -33.49 5.99 26.87
N GLY A 237 -32.92 4.82 26.63
CA GLY A 237 -32.10 4.58 25.45
C GLY A 237 -31.78 3.11 25.23
N ILE A 238 -31.40 2.78 23.99
CA ILE A 238 -30.92 1.46 23.61
C ILE A 238 -29.56 1.63 22.95
N VAL A 239 -28.62 0.80 23.37
CA VAL A 239 -27.30 0.69 22.75
C VAL A 239 -27.13 -0.76 22.30
N ASN A 240 -26.93 -0.97 21.01
CA ASN A 240 -26.65 -2.28 20.45
C ASN A 240 -25.31 -2.26 19.73
N ALA A 241 -24.35 -3.01 20.24
CA ALA A 241 -23.05 -3.19 19.60
C ALA A 241 -23.07 -4.47 18.76
N VAL A 242 -22.93 -4.33 17.45
CA VAL A 242 -22.81 -5.45 16.53
C VAL A 242 -21.34 -5.81 16.38
N THR A 243 -20.99 -7.06 16.66
CA THR A 243 -19.61 -7.53 16.58
C THR A 243 -19.17 -7.81 15.14
N LYS A 244 -17.85 -7.78 14.89
CA LYS A 244 -17.29 -8.14 13.60
C LYS A 244 -17.42 -9.64 13.34
N GLY A 245 -18.09 -9.98 12.24
CA GLY A 245 -18.10 -11.35 11.71
C GLY A 245 -16.76 -11.79 11.10
N GLY A 246 -16.66 -13.08 10.80
CA GLY A 246 -15.50 -13.66 10.13
C GLY A 246 -15.33 -13.15 8.69
N SER A 247 -14.14 -12.63 8.37
CA SER A 247 -13.79 -12.23 7.01
C SER A 247 -13.43 -13.44 6.14
N LYS A 248 -13.67 -13.34 4.81
CA LYS A 248 -13.17 -14.33 3.83
C LYS A 248 -11.65 -14.34 3.70
N LYS A 249 -10.99 -13.28 4.16
CA LYS A 249 -9.54 -13.12 4.15
C LYS A 249 -9.03 -13.11 5.58
N PHE A 250 -7.93 -13.81 5.81
CA PHE A 250 -7.22 -13.71 7.08
C PHE A 250 -6.63 -12.31 7.23
N THR A 251 -6.91 -11.68 8.36
CA THR A 251 -6.51 -10.33 8.73
C THR A 251 -6.11 -10.36 10.21
N GLY A 252 -5.07 -9.61 10.55
CA GLY A 252 -4.59 -9.50 11.92
C GLY A 252 -4.18 -8.06 12.20
N ARG A 253 -4.36 -7.62 13.45
CA ARG A 253 -3.92 -6.34 13.96
C ARG A 253 -3.28 -6.55 15.32
N VAL A 254 -2.11 -5.97 15.50
CA VAL A 254 -1.44 -5.86 16.81
C VAL A 254 -1.26 -4.36 17.07
N SER A 255 -1.65 -3.90 18.25
CA SER A 255 -1.37 -2.54 18.69
C SER A 255 -0.84 -2.56 20.11
N ALA A 256 0.12 -1.68 20.37
CA ALA A 256 0.69 -1.44 21.68
C ALA A 256 0.68 0.07 21.92
N GLN A 257 0.07 0.48 23.03
CA GLN A 257 0.04 1.87 23.47
C GLN A 257 0.73 1.97 24.83
N LEU A 258 1.66 2.91 24.93
CA LEU A 258 2.34 3.25 26.16
C LEU A 258 2.05 4.72 26.45
N GLY A 259 1.61 5.01 27.67
CA GLY A 259 1.26 6.35 28.11
C GLY A 259 1.85 6.64 29.49
N ASN A 260 2.11 7.92 29.75
CA ASN A 260 2.48 8.41 31.06
C ASN A 260 1.77 9.74 31.34
N TYR A 261 1.61 10.05 32.62
CA TYR A 261 1.15 11.35 33.09
C TYR A 261 2.36 12.17 33.48
N PHE A 262 2.57 13.29 32.79
CA PHE A 262 3.62 14.24 33.14
C PHE A 262 2.99 15.39 33.94
N THR A 263 3.44 15.59 35.18
CA THR A 263 3.00 16.71 36.01
C THR A 263 4.14 17.27 36.84
N PRO A 264 4.32 18.60 36.89
CA PRO A 264 5.31 19.22 37.78
C PRO A 264 4.87 19.20 39.26
N HIS A 265 3.60 18.90 39.56
CA HIS A 265 3.02 18.96 40.89
C HIS A 265 3.05 17.59 41.59
N LYS A 266 4.17 17.29 42.26
CA LYS A 266 4.37 16.03 43.01
C LYS A 266 3.75 16.02 44.41
N ASP A 267 3.35 17.18 44.89
CA ASP A 267 2.71 17.42 46.19
C ASP A 267 1.23 17.03 46.21
N ILE A 268 0.53 17.26 45.08
CA ILE A 268 -0.91 16.96 44.93
C ILE A 268 -1.11 15.57 44.33
N PHE A 269 -0.25 15.14 43.41
CA PHE A 269 -0.36 13.85 42.74
C PHE A 269 0.68 12.86 43.25
N ILE A 270 0.40 12.30 44.42
CA ILE A 270 1.28 11.35 45.11
C ILE A 270 1.42 10.07 44.29
N GLY A 271 2.66 9.61 44.10
CA GLY A 271 2.95 8.36 43.40
C GLY A 271 3.08 8.51 41.88
N LEU A 272 3.02 9.72 41.31
CA LEU A 272 3.45 9.99 39.93
C LEU A 272 4.95 10.27 39.90
N SER A 273 5.71 9.45 39.14
CA SER A 273 7.11 9.70 38.87
C SER A 273 7.32 10.03 37.40
N ASP A 274 8.05 11.12 37.12
CA ASP A 274 8.34 11.59 35.76
C ASP A 274 9.12 10.57 34.91
N SER A 275 9.77 9.58 35.55
CA SER A 275 10.61 8.58 34.91
C SER A 275 9.86 7.35 34.39
N GLU A 276 8.58 7.18 34.72
CA GLU A 276 7.80 5.98 34.38
C GLU A 276 7.17 6.08 32.98
N LEU A 277 7.94 5.84 31.93
CA LEU A 277 7.46 5.88 30.53
C LEU A 277 6.36 4.86 30.20
N ASN A 278 6.05 3.93 31.11
CA ASN A 278 5.25 2.75 30.85
C ASN A 278 4.10 2.59 31.86
N ARG A 279 3.58 3.69 32.40
CA ARG A 279 2.56 3.63 33.46
C ARG A 279 1.20 3.18 32.93
N ASN A 280 0.80 3.67 31.76
CA ASN A 280 -0.37 3.16 31.06
C ASN A 280 0.12 2.26 29.93
N GLN A 281 -0.28 1.00 29.93
CA GLN A 281 0.11 0.03 28.90
C GLN A 281 -1.13 -0.67 28.39
N ASP A 282 -1.33 -0.64 27.08
CA ASP A 282 -2.43 -1.33 26.42
C ASP A 282 -1.88 -2.14 25.25
N TYR A 283 -2.09 -3.45 25.30
CA TYR A 283 -1.64 -4.38 24.27
C TYR A 283 -2.86 -5.11 23.71
N LYS A 284 -3.13 -4.88 22.43
CA LYS A 284 -4.29 -5.45 21.74
C LYS A 284 -3.84 -6.35 20.60
N LEU A 285 -4.48 -7.51 20.51
CA LEU A 285 -4.30 -8.47 19.43
C LEU A 285 -5.68 -8.84 18.89
N ASN A 286 -5.88 -8.61 17.59
CA ASN A 286 -7.11 -8.94 16.88
C ASN A 286 -6.79 -9.82 15.69
N LEU A 287 -7.50 -10.94 15.55
CA LEU A 287 -7.39 -11.87 14.44
C LEU A 287 -8.78 -12.12 13.86
N SER A 288 -8.93 -12.01 12.55
CA SER A 288 -10.19 -12.29 11.84
C SER A 288 -9.89 -13.03 10.54
N GLY A 289 -10.65 -14.09 10.26
CA GLY A 289 -10.49 -14.87 9.04
C GLY A 289 -11.50 -16.01 8.94
N PRO A 290 -11.45 -16.79 7.85
CA PRO A 290 -12.36 -17.92 7.68
C PRO A 290 -11.93 -19.08 8.58
N ILE A 291 -12.89 -19.67 9.30
CA ILE A 291 -12.67 -20.85 10.14
C ILE A 291 -12.50 -22.10 9.25
N TRP A 292 -13.26 -22.18 8.14
CA TRP A 292 -13.08 -23.17 7.09
C TRP A 292 -13.16 -22.52 5.69
N LYS A 293 -12.24 -22.93 4.80
CA LYS A 293 -12.30 -22.62 3.37
C LYS A 293 -13.28 -23.58 2.72
N ASN A 294 -14.32 -23.06 2.09
CA ASN A 294 -15.06 -23.76 1.05
C ASN A 294 -14.64 -23.18 -0.30
#